data_AF-A0AAU3T8T8-F1
#
_entry.id   AF-A0AAU3T8T8-F1
#
_cell.length_a   1.000
_cell.length_b   1.000
_cell.length_c   1.000
_cell.angle_alpha   90.00
_cell.angle_beta   90.00
_cell.angle_gamma   90.00
#
_symmetry.space_group_name_H-M   'P 1'
#
loop_
_entity.id
_entity.type
_entity.pdbx_description
1 polymer ?
#
loop_
_entity_poly.entity_id
_entity_poly.type
_entity_poly.pdbx_seq_one_letter_code
_entity_poly.pdbx_strand_id
1 'polypeptide(L)'
;MPHLTTATTAAAATEAGRLGLGVPGYAHPLLAPVEWAELTRPGTPLHWTVLNVTDGPGGRPDPHCTEAAGKLREVGGTVLGHLAMRDGARSFGELVSDAHRYLDWYRVGGFYLAEAPADRAELAAVRRVADALRGLGDDLRIVLGHGTHPYEGYTEAADQLVTFSGAWVDYRWSQVAEWTAEHPPERFCHLVHGVPRTHLEEAVRIARWQGAGTIWFTDRGNAGGRDPWASMPAYWDEFVSRIGPGVSE
;
A
#
# COMPACT_ATOMS: atom_id res chain seq x y z
N MET A 1 -52.80 -12.06 2.48
CA MET A 1 -52.28 -10.75 2.88
C MET A 1 -52.14 -10.74 4.39
N PRO A 2 -50.92 -10.92 4.89
CA PRO A 2 -50.32 -9.81 5.64
C PRO A 2 -48.90 -9.52 5.15
N HIS A 3 -48.62 -8.25 4.89
CA HIS A 3 -47.27 -7.76 4.59
C HIS A 3 -46.48 -7.71 5.89
N LEU A 4 -45.56 -8.67 6.07
CA LEU A 4 -44.47 -8.55 7.03
C LEU A 4 -43.33 -7.83 6.31
N THR A 5 -43.19 -6.54 6.60
CA THR A 5 -42.00 -5.76 6.24
C THR A 5 -40.84 -6.31 7.06
N THR A 6 -40.00 -7.12 6.44
CA THR A 6 -38.74 -7.58 7.01
C THR A 6 -37.86 -6.35 7.22
N ALA A 7 -37.57 -6.02 8.47
CA ALA A 7 -36.53 -5.05 8.78
C ALA A 7 -35.18 -5.64 8.36
N THR A 8 -34.60 -5.09 7.29
CA THR A 8 -33.22 -5.36 6.91
C THR A 8 -32.30 -4.67 7.90
N THR A 9 -31.98 -5.36 8.98
CA THR A 9 -30.82 -5.06 9.82
C THR A 9 -29.79 -6.16 9.56
N ALA A 10 -28.84 -5.92 8.65
CA ALA A 10 -27.53 -6.57 8.65
C ALA A 10 -26.67 -6.13 7.44
N ALA A 11 -25.67 -5.29 7.75
CA ALA A 11 -24.26 -5.42 7.35
C ALA A 11 -23.67 -4.08 6.86
N ALA A 12 -23.05 -3.38 7.80
CA ALA A 12 -21.96 -2.42 7.62
C ALA A 12 -22.16 -1.31 6.56
N ALA A 13 -22.87 -0.26 6.97
CA ALA A 13 -22.48 1.11 6.61
C ALA A 13 -21.25 1.56 7.45
N THR A 14 -20.28 0.67 7.65
CA THR A 14 -19.07 0.91 8.46
C THR A 14 -17.89 1.06 7.49
N GLU A 15 -17.10 2.14 7.62
CA GLU A 15 -15.77 2.37 7.01
C GLU A 15 -15.63 3.17 5.69
N ALA A 16 -16.63 3.86 5.16
CA ALA A 16 -16.37 4.85 4.12
C ALA A 16 -15.59 6.05 4.71
N GLY A 17 -14.33 6.27 4.29
CA GLY A 17 -13.50 7.41 4.72
C GLY A 17 -12.57 7.18 5.92
N ARG A 18 -12.39 5.94 6.38
CA ARG A 18 -11.39 5.63 7.41
C ARG A 18 -10.03 5.34 6.76
N LEU A 19 -9.00 6.02 7.24
CA LEU A 19 -7.63 5.82 6.77
C LEU A 19 -7.12 4.45 7.19
N GLY A 20 -6.44 3.76 6.26
CA GLY A 20 -5.64 2.58 6.57
C GLY A 20 -4.16 2.75 6.25
N LEU A 21 -3.38 1.74 6.61
CA LEU A 21 -1.93 1.71 6.45
C LEU A 21 -1.53 0.88 5.23
N GLY A 22 -0.69 1.48 4.38
CA GLY A 22 -0.03 0.81 3.27
C GLY A 22 1.47 0.88 3.45
N VAL A 23 2.10 -0.18 3.94
CA VAL A 23 3.54 -0.18 4.26
C VAL A 23 4.35 -0.49 2.99
N PRO A 24 5.09 0.47 2.40
CA PRO A 24 5.69 0.29 1.07
C PRO A 24 6.94 -0.59 1.04
N GLY A 25 7.44 -0.98 2.21
CA GLY A 25 8.52 -1.93 2.37
C GLY A 25 9.31 -1.65 3.64
N TYR A 26 9.35 -2.62 4.55
CA TYR A 26 10.31 -2.62 5.65
C TYR A 26 11.61 -3.29 5.24
N ALA A 27 12.65 -3.10 6.06
CA ALA A 27 13.81 -3.96 6.00
C ALA A 27 13.40 -5.44 6.14
N HIS A 28 14.27 -6.30 5.62
CA HIS A 28 14.11 -7.73 5.65
C HIS A 28 13.66 -8.22 7.04
N PRO A 29 12.72 -9.18 7.17
CA PRO A 29 12.20 -9.62 8.48
C PRO A 29 13.26 -10.08 9.49
N LEU A 30 14.40 -10.59 9.01
CA LEU A 30 15.56 -10.91 9.84
C LEU A 30 16.18 -9.67 10.54
N LEU A 31 16.16 -8.52 9.87
CA LEU A 31 16.74 -7.27 10.36
C LEU A 31 15.73 -6.40 11.12
N ALA A 32 14.44 -6.59 10.87
CA ALA A 32 13.35 -5.80 11.43
C ALA A 32 12.24 -6.66 12.08
N PRO A 33 12.58 -7.65 12.95
CA PRO A 33 11.59 -8.59 13.48
C PRO A 33 10.52 -7.91 14.34
N VAL A 34 10.88 -6.81 15.01
CA VAL A 34 9.94 -6.01 15.80
C VAL A 34 8.94 -5.32 14.88
N GLU A 35 9.42 -4.72 13.78
CA GLU A 35 8.59 -4.03 12.81
C GLU A 35 7.53 -4.94 12.19
N TRP A 36 7.93 -6.16 11.79
CA TRP A 36 6.99 -7.13 11.25
C TRP A 36 6.01 -7.66 12.29
N ALA A 37 6.42 -7.81 13.56
CA ALA A 37 5.52 -8.20 14.64
C ALA A 37 4.47 -7.11 14.93
N GLU A 38 4.86 -5.85 14.89
CA GLU A 38 3.97 -4.71 15.12
C GLU A 38 2.86 -4.60 14.08
N LEU A 39 3.10 -5.01 12.83
CA LEU A 39 2.06 -5.10 11.80
C LEU A 39 0.98 -6.15 12.10
N THR A 40 1.30 -7.14 12.94
CA THR A 40 0.34 -8.18 13.35
C THR A 40 -0.43 -7.82 14.62
N ARG A 41 -0.18 -6.63 15.20
CA ARG A 41 -0.89 -6.19 16.41
C ARG A 41 -2.39 -6.05 16.13
N PRO A 42 -3.25 -6.62 17.00
CA PRO A 42 -4.70 -6.40 16.94
C PRO A 42 -5.04 -4.91 16.91
N GLY A 43 -6.00 -4.54 16.06
CA GLY A 43 -6.46 -3.14 15.92
C GLY A 43 -5.62 -2.27 14.96
N THR A 44 -4.50 -2.78 14.44
CA THR A 44 -3.74 -2.09 13.38
C THR A 44 -4.57 -2.07 12.10
N PRO A 45 -4.96 -0.91 11.55
CA PRO A 45 -5.76 -0.83 10.32
C PRO A 45 -4.87 -1.02 9.08
N LEU A 46 -4.24 -2.19 8.97
CA LEU A 46 -3.34 -2.53 7.88
C LEU A 46 -4.13 -2.89 6.62
N HIS A 47 -4.05 -2.06 5.58
CA HIS A 47 -4.61 -2.39 4.26
C HIS A 47 -3.70 -3.33 3.49
N TRP A 48 -2.39 -3.11 3.56
CA TRP A 48 -1.38 -3.98 2.96
C TRP A 48 0.04 -3.64 3.46
N THR A 49 0.96 -4.58 3.30
CA THR A 49 2.41 -4.38 3.44
C THR A 49 3.15 -5.02 2.27
N VAL A 50 4.25 -4.43 1.84
CA VAL A 50 5.05 -4.92 0.73
C VAL A 50 6.20 -5.79 1.24
N LEU A 51 6.32 -7.00 0.69
CA LEU A 51 7.44 -7.89 0.89
C LEU A 51 8.46 -7.71 -0.24
N ASN A 52 9.60 -7.12 0.09
CA ASN A 52 10.75 -6.99 -0.80
C ASN A 52 11.95 -7.73 -0.20
N VAL A 53 12.36 -8.85 -0.82
CA VAL A 53 13.46 -9.67 -0.31
C VAL A 53 14.79 -9.05 -0.76
N THR A 54 14.94 -8.85 -2.08
CA THR A 54 16.15 -8.28 -2.70
C THR A 54 15.81 -7.61 -4.05
N ASP A 55 15.04 -6.52 -4.03
CA ASP A 55 14.46 -5.91 -5.25
C ASP A 55 13.63 -6.93 -6.06
N GLY A 56 12.84 -7.73 -5.34
CA GLY A 56 12.09 -8.89 -5.85
C GLY A 56 12.05 -10.06 -4.86
N PRO A 57 11.62 -11.27 -5.31
CA PRO A 57 11.37 -12.42 -4.44
C PRO A 57 12.65 -13.14 -3.98
N GLY A 58 13.82 -12.75 -4.48
CA GLY A 58 15.10 -13.41 -4.21
C GLY A 58 15.39 -14.60 -5.13
N GLY A 59 16.55 -15.24 -4.91
CA GLY A 59 17.00 -16.39 -5.71
C GLY A 59 16.43 -17.74 -5.25
N ARG A 60 15.90 -17.82 -4.02
CA ARG A 60 15.30 -19.00 -3.40
C ARG A 60 14.33 -18.55 -2.29
N PRO A 61 13.40 -19.41 -1.84
CA PRO A 61 12.55 -19.10 -0.69
C PRO A 61 13.37 -18.70 0.53
N ASP A 62 12.97 -17.63 1.20
CA ASP A 62 13.58 -17.14 2.43
C ASP A 62 12.68 -17.50 3.64
N PRO A 63 13.15 -18.32 4.59
CA PRO A 63 12.34 -18.75 5.72
C PRO A 63 11.78 -17.62 6.59
N HIS A 64 12.54 -16.53 6.78
CA HIS A 64 12.09 -15.40 7.60
C HIS A 64 10.98 -14.62 6.90
N CYS A 65 11.08 -14.48 5.57
CA CYS A 65 10.01 -13.89 4.76
C CYS A 65 8.76 -14.76 4.73
N THR A 66 8.92 -16.08 4.60
CA THR A 66 7.78 -17.03 4.64
C THR A 66 7.08 -16.99 6.00
N GLU A 67 7.83 -16.96 7.10
CA GLU A 67 7.27 -16.86 8.45
C GLU A 67 6.51 -15.54 8.66
N ALA A 68 7.12 -14.40 8.28
CA ALA A 68 6.51 -13.09 8.42
C ALA A 68 5.21 -12.97 7.60
N ALA A 69 5.24 -13.42 6.34
CA ALA A 69 4.05 -13.43 5.49
C ALA A 69 2.96 -14.38 6.01
N GLY A 70 3.35 -15.52 6.59
CA GLY A 70 2.45 -16.45 7.25
C GLY A 70 1.70 -15.83 8.42
N LYS A 71 2.43 -15.22 9.37
CA LYS A 71 1.87 -14.54 10.54
C LYS A 71 0.91 -13.41 10.17
N LEU A 72 1.25 -12.60 9.18
CA LEU A 72 0.38 -11.54 8.69
C LEU A 72 -0.92 -12.09 8.09
N ARG A 73 -0.84 -13.16 7.30
CA ARG A 73 -2.03 -13.80 6.73
C ARG A 73 -2.91 -14.41 7.80
N GLU A 74 -2.35 -15.01 8.85
CA GLU A 74 -3.11 -15.60 9.97
C GLU A 74 -3.97 -14.56 10.71
N VAL A 75 -3.53 -13.31 10.77
CA VAL A 75 -4.32 -12.20 11.35
C VAL A 75 -5.19 -11.46 10.31
N GLY A 76 -5.29 -11.99 9.08
CA GLY A 76 -6.10 -11.41 8.00
C GLY A 76 -5.44 -10.26 7.24
N GLY A 77 -4.15 -9.99 7.47
CA GLY A 77 -3.39 -8.97 6.75
C GLY A 77 -3.07 -9.35 5.31
N THR A 78 -2.94 -8.35 4.44
CA THR A 78 -2.55 -8.55 3.03
C THR A 78 -1.07 -8.24 2.82
N VAL A 79 -0.33 -9.22 2.30
CA VAL A 79 1.08 -9.04 1.89
C VAL A 79 1.15 -8.93 0.38
N LEU A 80 1.80 -7.90 -0.15
CA LEU A 80 2.01 -7.68 -1.58
C LEU A 80 3.45 -8.02 -1.96
N GLY A 81 3.64 -8.75 -3.06
CA GLY A 81 4.97 -8.96 -3.64
C GLY A 81 5.47 -7.70 -4.35
N HIS A 82 6.71 -7.31 -4.08
CA HIS A 82 7.34 -6.16 -4.73
C HIS A 82 7.80 -6.50 -6.16
N LEU A 83 7.26 -5.79 -7.15
CA LEU A 83 7.66 -5.91 -8.55
C LEU A 83 8.20 -4.56 -9.05
N ALA A 84 9.53 -4.41 -9.15
CA ALA A 84 10.13 -3.19 -9.68
C ALA A 84 9.90 -3.08 -11.19
N MET A 85 9.07 -2.14 -11.65
CA MET A 85 8.86 -1.89 -13.08
C MET A 85 9.99 -1.08 -13.71
N ARG A 86 10.72 -0.31 -12.89
CA ARG A 86 11.84 0.55 -13.33
C ARG A 86 11.43 1.48 -14.46
N ASP A 87 10.33 2.19 -14.27
CA ASP A 87 9.73 3.07 -15.27
C ASP A 87 9.48 2.37 -16.62
N GLY A 88 9.00 1.12 -16.54
CA GLY A 88 8.66 0.30 -17.71
C GLY A 88 9.85 -0.35 -18.41
N ALA A 89 11.09 -0.13 -17.94
CA ALA A 89 12.28 -0.75 -18.52
C ALA A 89 12.36 -2.26 -18.25
N ARG A 90 11.71 -2.75 -17.20
CA ARG A 90 11.69 -4.19 -16.89
C ARG A 90 10.73 -4.95 -17.80
N SER A 91 11.15 -6.13 -18.26
CA SER A 91 10.33 -6.89 -19.21
C SER A 91 9.10 -7.53 -18.55
N PHE A 92 8.04 -7.72 -19.35
CA PHE A 92 6.83 -8.42 -18.94
C PHE A 92 7.12 -9.82 -18.39
N GLY A 93 7.99 -10.59 -19.06
CA GLY A 93 8.32 -11.96 -18.66
C GLY A 93 9.03 -12.04 -17.31
N GLU A 94 9.91 -11.08 -17.01
CA GLU A 94 10.57 -10.99 -15.70
C GLU A 94 9.59 -10.69 -14.59
N LEU A 95 8.68 -9.72 -14.79
CA LEU A 95 7.67 -9.35 -13.81
C LEU A 95 6.73 -10.52 -13.49
N VAL A 96 6.26 -11.24 -14.51
CA VAL A 96 5.37 -12.41 -14.32
C VAL A 96 6.13 -13.57 -13.66
N SER A 97 7.40 -13.77 -14.00
CA SER A 97 8.23 -14.80 -13.36
C SER A 97 8.44 -14.52 -11.86
N ASP A 98 8.68 -13.25 -11.50
CA ASP A 98 8.75 -12.84 -10.10
C ASP A 98 7.41 -13.02 -9.38
N ALA A 99 6.32 -12.68 -10.05
CA ALA A 99 4.98 -12.82 -9.50
C ALA A 99 4.67 -14.27 -9.12
N HIS A 100 4.97 -15.22 -9.99
CA HIS A 100 4.86 -16.65 -9.68
C HIS A 100 5.69 -17.05 -8.46
N ARG A 101 6.95 -16.60 -8.38
CA ARG A 101 7.81 -16.90 -7.22
C ARG A 101 7.23 -16.35 -5.92
N TYR A 102 6.67 -15.14 -5.95
CA TYR A 102 6.02 -14.57 -4.77
C TYR A 102 4.81 -15.38 -4.32
N LEU A 103 3.98 -15.84 -5.26
CA LEU A 103 2.83 -16.69 -4.97
C LEU A 103 3.27 -18.05 -4.41
N ASP A 104 4.23 -18.69 -5.06
CA ASP A 104 4.70 -20.02 -4.70
C ASP A 104 5.42 -20.06 -3.35
N TRP A 105 6.27 -19.04 -3.06
CA TRP A 105 7.16 -19.08 -1.91
C TRP A 105 6.59 -18.38 -0.67
N TYR A 106 5.83 -17.31 -0.88
CA TYR A 106 5.35 -16.44 0.19
C TYR A 106 3.83 -16.36 0.27
N ARG A 107 3.12 -16.87 -0.76
CA ARG A 107 1.65 -16.88 -0.82
C ARG A 107 1.09 -15.46 -0.59
N VAL A 108 1.65 -14.50 -1.31
CA VAL A 108 1.23 -13.09 -1.29
C VAL A 108 -0.23 -12.96 -1.75
N GLY A 109 -0.93 -11.94 -1.24
CA GLY A 109 -2.31 -11.61 -1.62
C GLY A 109 -2.40 -10.59 -2.76
N GLY A 110 -1.30 -10.32 -3.47
CA GLY A 110 -1.26 -9.32 -4.52
C GLY A 110 0.15 -8.81 -4.81
N PHE A 111 0.23 -7.72 -5.56
CA PHE A 111 1.49 -7.14 -6.03
C PHE A 111 1.51 -5.61 -5.91
N TYR A 112 2.68 -5.11 -5.52
CA TYR A 112 3.02 -3.70 -5.56
C TYR A 112 4.00 -3.48 -6.70
N LEU A 113 3.55 -2.80 -7.76
CA LEU A 113 4.35 -2.50 -8.94
C LEU A 113 5.07 -1.17 -8.69
N ALA A 114 6.31 -1.25 -8.23
CA ALA A 114 7.09 -0.06 -7.90
C ALA A 114 7.63 0.63 -9.14
N GLU A 115 7.77 1.95 -9.08
CA GLU A 115 8.27 2.77 -10.19
C GLU A 115 7.45 2.52 -11.46
N ALA A 116 6.13 2.43 -11.31
CA ALA A 116 5.22 2.24 -12.42
C ALA A 116 5.15 3.54 -13.25
N PRO A 117 5.29 3.48 -14.59
CA PRO A 117 5.14 4.64 -15.46
C PRO A 117 3.82 5.36 -15.22
N ALA A 118 3.85 6.69 -15.21
CA ALA A 118 2.69 7.54 -14.94
C ALA A 118 2.05 8.13 -16.21
N ASP A 119 2.77 8.12 -17.33
CA ASP A 119 2.36 8.77 -18.57
C ASP A 119 1.36 7.93 -19.38
N ARG A 120 0.60 8.62 -20.24
CA ARG A 120 -0.43 8.00 -21.08
C ARG A 120 0.14 6.94 -22.04
N ALA A 121 1.39 7.11 -22.48
CA ALA A 121 1.98 6.26 -23.52
C ALA A 121 2.20 4.82 -23.05
N GLU A 122 2.49 4.63 -21.76
CA GLU A 122 2.81 3.34 -21.15
C GLU A 122 1.57 2.62 -20.60
N LEU A 123 0.42 3.30 -20.53
CA LEU A 123 -0.81 2.78 -19.93
C LEU A 123 -1.19 1.39 -20.48
N ALA A 124 -1.10 1.19 -21.79
CA ALA A 124 -1.45 -0.09 -22.40
C ALA A 124 -0.50 -1.23 -21.96
N ALA A 125 0.78 -0.93 -21.78
CA ALA A 125 1.77 -1.89 -21.30
C ALA A 125 1.54 -2.23 -19.82
N VAL A 126 1.29 -1.22 -18.98
CA VAL A 126 1.01 -1.43 -17.55
C VAL A 126 -0.29 -2.20 -17.34
N ARG A 127 -1.36 -1.87 -18.09
CA ARG A 127 -2.63 -2.63 -18.06
C ARG A 127 -2.41 -4.11 -18.40
N ARG A 128 -1.63 -4.40 -19.44
CA ARG A 128 -1.28 -5.78 -19.81
C ARG A 128 -0.59 -6.53 -18.67
N VAL A 129 0.33 -5.89 -17.96
CA VAL A 129 0.98 -6.48 -16.78
C VAL A 129 -0.05 -6.72 -15.68
N ALA A 130 -0.84 -5.72 -15.30
CA ALA A 130 -1.84 -5.83 -14.24
C ALA A 130 -2.87 -6.94 -14.51
N ASP A 131 -3.37 -7.02 -15.75
CA ASP A 131 -4.32 -8.06 -16.17
C ASP A 131 -3.71 -9.47 -16.12
N ALA A 132 -2.45 -9.60 -16.54
CA ALA A 132 -1.73 -10.86 -16.42
C ALA A 132 -1.56 -11.29 -14.96
N LEU A 133 -1.23 -10.35 -14.06
CA LEU A 133 -1.09 -10.60 -12.63
C LEU A 133 -2.42 -11.02 -11.99
N ARG A 134 -3.54 -10.38 -12.37
CA ARG A 134 -4.89 -10.80 -11.95
C ARG A 134 -5.24 -12.21 -12.43
N GLY A 135 -4.74 -12.60 -13.60
CA GLY A 135 -4.92 -13.96 -14.12
C GLY A 135 -4.18 -15.05 -13.35
N LEU A 136 -3.31 -14.70 -12.40
CA LEU A 136 -2.53 -15.67 -11.61
C LEU A 136 -3.30 -16.20 -10.38
N GLY A 137 -4.38 -15.54 -9.97
CA GLY A 137 -5.15 -15.96 -8.80
C GLY A 137 -6.32 -15.02 -8.50
N ASP A 138 -7.29 -15.54 -7.77
CA ASP A 138 -8.46 -14.78 -7.37
C ASP A 138 -8.11 -13.74 -6.29
N ASP A 139 -8.83 -12.62 -6.30
CA ASP A 139 -8.75 -11.54 -5.31
C ASP A 139 -7.34 -10.93 -5.10
N LEU A 140 -6.44 -11.07 -6.07
CA LEU A 140 -5.11 -10.47 -6.03
C LEU A 140 -5.19 -8.94 -6.12
N ARG A 141 -4.75 -8.26 -5.06
CA ARG A 141 -4.69 -6.80 -5.01
C ARG A 141 -3.50 -6.26 -5.82
N ILE A 142 -3.77 -5.32 -6.71
CA ILE A 142 -2.76 -4.64 -7.53
C ILE A 142 -2.64 -3.18 -7.08
N VAL A 143 -1.44 -2.80 -6.67
CA VAL A 143 -1.10 -1.41 -6.30
C VAL A 143 -0.02 -0.88 -7.24
N LEU A 144 -0.27 0.27 -7.88
CA LEU A 144 0.71 0.94 -8.73
C LEU A 144 1.46 2.01 -7.94
N GLY A 145 2.75 1.79 -7.75
CA GLY A 145 3.68 2.69 -7.08
C GLY A 145 4.18 3.80 -7.99
N HIS A 146 3.29 4.67 -8.49
CA HIS A 146 3.67 5.82 -9.33
C HIS A 146 4.48 6.87 -8.57
N GLY A 147 4.05 7.20 -7.35
CA GLY A 147 4.63 8.25 -6.51
C GLY A 147 4.22 9.67 -6.89
N THR A 148 3.42 9.82 -7.94
CA THR A 148 2.85 11.08 -8.44
C THR A 148 1.46 10.79 -9.04
N HIS A 149 0.67 11.82 -9.31
CA HIS A 149 -0.60 11.66 -10.01
C HIS A 149 -0.37 11.19 -11.46
N PRO A 150 -0.80 9.97 -11.84
CA PRO A 150 -0.62 9.49 -13.20
C PRO A 150 -1.72 10.02 -14.12
N TYR A 151 -1.64 9.67 -15.40
CA TYR A 151 -2.77 9.78 -16.31
C TYR A 151 -4.01 9.06 -15.73
N GLU A 152 -5.17 9.72 -15.70
CA GLU A 152 -6.38 9.22 -15.05
C GLU A 152 -6.77 7.78 -15.43
N GLY A 153 -6.52 7.35 -16.68
CA GLY A 153 -6.82 6.00 -17.14
C GLY A 153 -6.15 4.86 -16.36
N TYR A 154 -5.14 5.16 -15.52
CA TYR A 154 -4.54 4.17 -14.61
C TYR A 154 -5.49 3.71 -13.49
N THR A 155 -6.56 4.44 -13.16
CA THR A 155 -7.55 4.04 -12.15
C THR A 155 -8.29 2.74 -12.50
N GLU A 156 -8.43 2.45 -13.79
CA GLU A 156 -8.99 1.19 -14.29
C GLU A 156 -7.97 0.04 -14.30
N ALA A 157 -6.67 0.36 -14.25
CA ALA A 157 -5.60 -0.63 -14.36
C ALA A 157 -5.34 -1.35 -13.04
N ALA A 158 -5.64 -0.75 -11.89
CA ALA A 158 -5.25 -1.24 -10.57
C ALA A 158 -6.30 -0.97 -9.48
N ASP A 159 -6.17 -1.64 -8.35
CA ASP A 159 -7.06 -1.45 -7.20
C ASP A 159 -6.74 -0.17 -6.44
N GLN A 160 -5.45 0.23 -6.43
CA GLN A 160 -4.99 1.45 -5.77
C GLN A 160 -3.77 2.05 -6.47
N LEU A 161 -3.68 3.38 -6.45
CA LEU A 161 -2.59 4.16 -7.01
C LEU A 161 -1.86 4.88 -5.88
N VAL A 162 -0.53 4.77 -5.83
CA VAL A 162 0.30 5.65 -4.98
C VAL A 162 0.46 6.98 -5.71
N THR A 163 -0.35 7.96 -5.34
CA THR A 163 -0.40 9.29 -5.98
C THR A 163 0.57 10.30 -5.39
N PHE A 164 1.18 9.97 -4.25
CA PHE A 164 2.27 10.74 -3.67
C PHE A 164 3.28 9.82 -3.00
N SER A 165 4.56 9.98 -3.33
CA SER A 165 5.68 9.36 -2.61
C SER A 165 6.83 10.35 -2.52
N GLY A 166 7.12 10.88 -1.32
CA GLY A 166 8.15 11.90 -1.20
C GLY A 166 8.30 12.52 0.19
N ALA A 167 9.04 13.63 0.25
CA ALA A 167 9.35 14.32 1.49
C ALA A 167 8.16 15.14 2.02
N TRP A 168 8.08 15.26 3.35
CA TRP A 168 7.13 16.15 4.03
C TRP A 168 7.15 17.59 3.49
N VAL A 169 8.34 18.09 3.14
CA VAL A 169 8.53 19.48 2.66
C VAL A 169 7.81 19.71 1.33
N ASP A 170 7.73 18.69 0.48
CA ASP A 170 7.01 18.75 -0.79
C ASP A 170 5.52 18.45 -0.57
N TYR A 171 5.22 17.49 0.31
CA TYR A 171 3.86 17.07 0.63
C TYR A 171 2.99 18.20 1.20
N ARG A 172 3.55 19.02 2.10
CA ARG A 172 2.82 20.16 2.69
C ARG A 172 2.34 21.20 1.68
N TRP A 173 2.93 21.21 0.48
CA TRP A 173 2.62 22.13 -0.61
C TRP A 173 2.09 21.40 -1.85
N SER A 174 1.82 20.11 -1.76
CA SER A 174 1.34 19.33 -2.89
C SER A 174 -0.08 19.74 -3.29
N GLN A 175 -0.36 19.56 -4.57
CA GLN A 175 -1.67 19.77 -5.15
C GLN A 175 -2.25 18.44 -5.58
N VAL A 176 -3.57 18.34 -5.56
CA VAL A 176 -4.30 17.18 -6.02
C VAL A 176 -4.70 17.37 -7.49
N ALA A 177 -4.66 16.30 -8.28
CA ALA A 177 -5.22 16.34 -9.63
C ALA A 177 -6.75 16.35 -9.59
N GLU A 178 -7.40 17.22 -10.38
CA GLU A 178 -8.86 17.43 -10.31
C GLU A 178 -9.67 16.14 -10.48
N TRP A 179 -9.24 15.25 -11.37
CA TRP A 179 -9.91 13.98 -11.67
C TRP A 179 -10.00 13.03 -10.47
N THR A 180 -9.12 13.15 -9.46
CA THR A 180 -9.16 12.23 -8.31
C THR A 180 -10.40 12.46 -7.45
N ALA A 181 -11.04 13.63 -7.54
CA ALA A 181 -12.28 13.94 -6.83
C ALA A 181 -13.47 13.10 -7.34
N GLU A 182 -13.38 12.51 -8.53
CA GLU A 182 -14.40 11.65 -9.11
C GLU A 182 -14.30 10.19 -8.63
N HIS A 183 -13.28 9.87 -7.83
CA HIS A 183 -13.01 8.53 -7.35
C HIS A 183 -13.03 8.43 -5.82
N PRO A 184 -13.37 7.25 -5.27
CA PRO A 184 -13.40 7.05 -3.83
C PRO A 184 -11.97 7.07 -3.24
N PRO A 185 -11.76 7.60 -2.02
CA PRO A 185 -10.44 7.77 -1.44
C PRO A 185 -9.59 6.49 -1.34
N GLU A 186 -10.25 5.34 -1.22
CA GLU A 186 -9.62 4.02 -1.12
C GLU A 186 -8.78 3.67 -2.36
N ARG A 187 -8.99 4.37 -3.49
CA ARG A 187 -8.18 4.26 -4.71
C ARG A 187 -6.81 4.92 -4.60
N PHE A 188 -6.55 5.72 -3.56
CA PHE A 188 -5.36 6.55 -3.47
C PHE A 188 -4.54 6.28 -2.21
N CYS A 189 -3.22 6.24 -2.39
CA CYS A 189 -2.24 6.04 -1.33
C CYS A 189 -1.16 7.13 -1.32
N HIS A 190 -0.89 7.70 -0.15
CA HIS A 190 0.21 8.66 0.06
C HIS A 190 1.29 8.10 0.98
N LEU A 191 2.53 8.11 0.50
CA LEU A 191 3.72 7.70 1.24
C LEU A 191 4.56 8.95 1.51
N VAL A 192 4.73 9.33 2.78
CA VAL A 192 5.43 10.58 3.14
C VAL A 192 6.52 10.31 4.15
N HIS A 193 7.73 10.72 3.82
CA HIS A 193 8.89 10.58 4.69
C HIS A 193 9.36 11.93 5.24
N GLY A 194 10.13 11.91 6.32
CA GLY A 194 10.60 13.10 7.03
C GLY A 194 9.49 13.91 7.68
N VAL A 195 8.38 13.28 8.07
CA VAL A 195 7.25 13.92 8.77
C VAL A 195 7.61 14.08 10.25
N PRO A 196 7.84 15.30 10.77
CA PRO A 196 8.10 15.46 12.19
C PRO A 196 6.86 15.07 13.01
N ARG A 197 7.06 14.52 14.21
CA ARG A 197 5.97 14.12 15.11
C ARG A 197 4.91 15.23 15.30
N THR A 198 5.35 16.49 15.41
CA THR A 198 4.47 17.66 15.59
C THR A 198 3.58 17.96 14.39
N HIS A 199 3.90 17.44 13.20
CA HIS A 199 3.14 17.64 11.96
C HIS A 199 2.30 16.41 11.57
N LEU A 200 2.27 15.36 12.40
CA LEU A 200 1.51 14.14 12.10
C LEU A 200 0.02 14.44 11.85
N GLU A 201 -0.57 15.32 12.67
CA GLU A 201 -1.96 15.74 12.50
C GLU A 201 -2.22 16.47 11.19
N GLU A 202 -1.29 17.38 10.85
CA GLU A 202 -1.35 18.14 9.61
C GLU A 202 -1.23 17.22 8.40
N ALA A 203 -0.31 16.25 8.44
CA ALA A 203 -0.14 15.26 7.38
C ALA A 203 -1.40 14.40 7.17
N VAL A 204 -2.03 13.96 8.25
CA VAL A 204 -3.32 13.22 8.20
C VAL A 204 -4.42 14.09 7.60
N ARG A 205 -4.51 15.37 7.98
CA ARG A 205 -5.49 16.31 7.43
C ARG A 205 -5.27 16.56 5.94
N ILE A 206 -4.02 16.71 5.50
CA ILE A 206 -3.68 16.86 4.08
C ILE A 206 -4.09 15.61 3.30
N ALA A 207 -3.77 14.41 3.82
CA ALA A 207 -4.15 13.15 3.17
C ALA A 207 -5.66 13.04 2.96
N ARG A 208 -6.45 13.33 4.00
CA ARG A 208 -7.92 13.33 3.89
C ARG A 208 -8.43 14.36 2.89
N TRP A 209 -7.88 15.58 2.92
CA TRP A 209 -8.30 16.65 2.02
C TRP A 209 -7.97 16.35 0.55
N GLN A 210 -6.85 15.69 0.30
CA GLN A 210 -6.44 15.24 -1.04
C GLN A 210 -7.07 13.90 -1.44
N GLY A 211 -7.94 13.32 -0.61
CA GLY A 211 -8.67 12.09 -0.93
C GLY A 211 -7.85 10.80 -0.84
N ALA A 212 -6.78 10.74 -0.05
CA ALA A 212 -6.08 9.48 0.19
C ALA A 212 -6.77 8.64 1.27
N GLY A 213 -7.13 7.40 0.95
CA GLY A 213 -7.70 6.42 1.88
C GLY A 213 -6.63 5.52 2.52
N THR A 214 -5.41 5.48 1.97
CA THR A 214 -4.28 4.71 2.52
C THR A 214 -3.07 5.61 2.70
N ILE A 215 -2.38 5.51 3.84
CA ILE A 215 -1.22 6.36 4.13
C ILE A 215 -0.08 5.59 4.78
N TRP A 216 1.12 6.13 4.62
CA TRP A 216 2.28 5.75 5.42
C TRP A 216 3.15 6.96 5.71
N PHE A 217 3.34 7.30 6.98
CA PHE A 217 4.14 8.45 7.41
C PHE A 217 5.30 8.01 8.28
N THR A 218 6.49 8.55 8.01
CA THR A 218 7.69 8.30 8.79
C THR A 218 8.49 9.57 9.08
N ASP A 219 9.07 9.70 10.27
CA ASP A 219 10.00 10.77 10.64
C ASP A 219 11.37 10.63 9.96
N ARG A 220 11.64 9.46 9.39
CA ARG A 220 12.91 9.17 8.73
C ARG A 220 12.99 9.92 7.41
N GLY A 221 14.13 10.57 7.18
CA GLY A 221 14.45 11.16 5.88
C GLY A 221 15.23 10.19 4.99
N ASN A 222 15.32 10.51 3.70
CA ASN A 222 16.19 9.84 2.73
C ASN A 222 17.66 10.32 2.79
N ALA A 223 18.02 11.10 3.81
CA ALA A 223 19.34 11.69 3.95
C ALA A 223 20.43 10.62 4.12
N GLY A 224 21.47 10.71 3.28
CA GLY A 224 22.62 9.80 3.30
C GLY A 224 22.37 8.44 2.62
N GLY A 225 21.42 8.37 1.69
CA GLY A 225 21.15 7.14 0.92
C GLY A 225 20.46 6.03 1.72
N ARG A 226 19.94 6.36 2.91
CA ARG A 226 19.14 5.43 3.70
C ARG A 226 17.73 5.40 3.16
N ASP A 227 17.20 4.19 2.99
CA ASP A 227 15.80 3.98 2.71
C ASP A 227 14.95 4.48 3.89
N PRO A 228 14.10 5.52 3.71
CA PRO A 228 13.25 6.04 4.77
C PRO A 228 12.17 5.05 5.20
N TRP A 229 11.83 4.08 4.34
CA TRP A 229 10.74 3.13 4.57
C TRP A 229 11.20 1.90 5.37
N ALA A 230 12.51 1.64 5.42
CA ALA A 230 13.10 0.43 5.97
C ALA A 230 12.82 0.16 7.46
N SER A 231 12.29 1.13 8.23
CA SER A 231 11.86 0.90 9.60
C SER A 231 10.60 1.70 9.93
N MET A 232 10.06 1.41 11.10
CA MET A 232 8.87 2.06 11.63
C MET A 232 9.14 3.50 12.11
N PRO A 233 8.14 4.40 12.04
CA PRO A 233 8.21 5.72 12.67
C PRO A 233 8.42 5.64 14.19
N ALA A 234 9.16 6.59 14.74
CA ALA A 234 9.37 6.69 16.19
C ALA A 234 8.07 6.95 17.00
N TYR A 235 7.01 7.43 16.32
CA TYR A 235 5.71 7.75 16.90
C TYR A 235 4.62 6.72 16.54
N TRP A 236 5.00 5.46 16.27
CA TRP A 236 4.09 4.42 15.78
C TRP A 236 2.76 4.31 16.52
N ASP A 237 2.78 4.18 17.85
CA ASP A 237 1.55 4.00 18.63
C ASP A 237 0.60 5.23 18.48
N GLU A 238 1.16 6.43 18.43
CA GLU A 238 0.40 7.66 18.17
C GLU A 238 -0.16 7.68 16.75
N PHE A 239 0.62 7.20 15.77
CA PHE A 239 0.17 7.10 14.39
C PHE A 239 -1.00 6.14 14.25
N VAL A 240 -0.89 4.91 14.78
CA VAL A 240 -1.95 3.90 14.76
C VAL A 240 -3.19 4.38 15.52
N SER A 241 -3.02 5.02 16.68
CA SER A 241 -4.15 5.56 17.46
C SER A 241 -4.95 6.61 16.69
N ARG A 242 -4.29 7.48 15.91
CA ARG A 242 -4.94 8.55 15.13
C ARG A 242 -5.73 8.05 13.93
N ILE A 243 -5.38 6.88 13.37
CA ILE A 243 -6.02 6.29 12.18
C ILE A 243 -6.93 5.09 12.52
N GLY A 244 -6.75 4.51 13.71
CA GLY A 244 -7.55 3.41 14.24
C GLY A 244 -9.03 3.80 14.40
N PRO A 245 -9.90 2.82 14.71
CA PRO A 245 -11.28 3.14 15.03
C PRO A 245 -11.21 4.00 16.29
N GLY A 246 -11.66 5.25 16.21
CA GLY A 246 -11.74 6.10 17.40
C GLY A 246 -12.49 5.30 18.46
N VAL A 247 -11.82 5.03 19.58
CA VAL A 247 -12.46 4.36 20.72
C VAL A 247 -13.63 5.26 21.08
N SER A 248 -14.84 4.80 20.76
CA SER A 248 -16.04 5.43 21.25
C SER A 248 -16.08 5.09 22.73
N GLU A 249 -15.70 6.06 23.57
CA GLU A 249 -16.12 6.05 24.98
C GLU A 249 -17.65 6.06 25.08
#